data_AF-A0A954RQE1-F1
#
_entry.id   AF-A0A954RQE1-F1
#
_cell.length_a   1.000
_cell.length_b   1.000
_cell.length_c   1.000
_cell.angle_alpha   90.00
_cell.angle_beta   90.00
_cell.angle_gamma   90.00
#
_symmetry.space_group_name_H-M   'P 1'
#
loop_
_entity.id
_entity.type
_entity.pdbx_description
1 polymer ?
#
loop_
_entity_poly.entity_id
_entity_poly.type
_entity_poly.pdbx_seq_one_letter_code
_entity_poly.pdbx_strand_id
1 'polypeptide(L)'
;DEQLDVDDVDHLARAIRTHNNIEFYDLNEDGVMDQHDLRIWVHQLKETWLGDADLNGRFDSSDLVQVFAAGRYESEQPATWGSGDWNADGEFTSSDLVVALQDGGFERPTVNASIVPEPSTIWSAALGLLGLLSLIDTRCQVRRKTRCEPISE
;
A
#
# COMPACT_ATOMS: atom_id res chain seq x y z
N ASP A 1 20.75 4.84 -1.26
CA ASP A 1 21.43 3.52 -1.18
C ASP A 1 20.49 2.38 -1.59
N GLU A 2 19.77 2.56 -2.71
CA GLU A 2 18.69 1.69 -3.23
C GLU A 2 17.55 1.36 -2.24
N GLN A 3 17.62 1.80 -0.99
CA GLN A 3 16.52 1.76 -0.05
C GLN A 3 15.81 3.12 -0.05
N LEU A 4 14.50 3.09 0.19
CA LEU A 4 13.70 4.27 0.47
C LEU A 4 13.50 4.31 1.99
N ASP A 5 14.17 5.24 2.66
CA ASP A 5 14.15 5.34 4.12
C ASP A 5 13.81 6.76 4.61
N VAL A 6 13.99 7.00 5.91
CA VAL A 6 13.66 8.27 6.57
C VAL A 6 14.55 9.40 6.04
N ASP A 7 15.81 9.12 5.70
CA ASP A 7 16.73 10.15 5.20
C ASP A 7 16.30 10.64 3.82
N ASP A 8 15.76 9.76 2.97
CA ASP A 8 15.24 10.12 1.64
C ASP A 8 14.00 11.02 1.71
N VAL A 9 13.04 10.73 2.58
CA VAL A 9 11.85 11.58 2.76
C VAL A 9 12.22 12.90 3.42
N ASP A 10 13.19 12.92 4.35
CA ASP A 10 13.71 14.15 4.91
C ASP A 10 14.43 15.02 3.86
N HIS A 11 15.08 14.39 2.88
CA HIS A 11 15.65 15.09 1.73
C HIS A 11 14.58 15.69 0.83
N LEU A 12 13.51 14.96 0.52
CA LEU A 12 12.36 15.46 -0.23
C LEU A 12 11.67 16.61 0.51
N ALA A 13 11.38 16.46 1.81
CA ALA A 13 10.75 17.49 2.63
C ALA A 13 11.57 18.78 2.67
N ARG A 14 12.89 18.66 2.80
CA ARG A 14 13.81 19.80 2.73
C ARG A 14 13.86 20.42 1.34
N ALA A 15 13.81 19.61 0.28
CA ALA A 15 13.75 20.10 -1.09
C ALA A 15 12.49 20.94 -1.29
N ILE A 16 11.31 20.44 -0.91
CA ILE A 16 10.01 21.15 -0.96
C ILE A 16 10.13 22.54 -0.32
N ARG A 17 10.70 22.66 0.89
CA ARG A 17 10.87 23.96 1.55
C ARG A 17 11.83 24.90 0.84
N THR A 18 12.97 24.36 0.41
CA THR A 18 14.05 25.18 -0.16
C THR A 18 13.87 25.46 -1.65
N HIS A 19 12.90 24.81 -2.31
CA HIS A 19 12.62 24.89 -3.73
C HIS A 19 13.86 24.59 -4.61
N ASN A 20 14.71 23.66 -4.17
CA ASN A 20 15.91 23.22 -4.88
C ASN A 20 15.70 21.84 -5.50
N ASN A 21 16.44 21.55 -6.58
CA ASN A 21 16.48 20.22 -7.22
C ASN A 21 15.12 19.71 -7.70
N ILE A 22 14.26 20.60 -8.22
CA ILE A 22 12.91 20.28 -8.72
C ILE A 22 12.96 19.10 -9.72
N GLU A 23 13.94 19.07 -10.64
CA GLU A 23 14.08 18.01 -11.64
C GLU A 23 14.22 16.58 -11.06
N PHE A 24 14.61 16.43 -9.79
CA PHE A 24 14.78 15.13 -9.14
C PHE A 24 13.63 14.76 -8.20
N TYR A 25 12.88 15.75 -7.72
CA TYR A 25 11.88 15.58 -6.64
C TYR A 25 10.45 15.95 -7.07
N ASP A 26 10.27 16.49 -8.28
CA ASP A 26 8.99 16.56 -8.97
C ASP A 26 8.62 15.16 -9.50
N LEU A 27 7.85 14.42 -8.70
CA LEU A 27 7.49 13.02 -8.95
C LEU A 27 6.21 12.89 -9.78
N ASN A 28 5.37 13.93 -9.84
CA ASN A 28 4.18 13.97 -10.68
C ASN A 28 4.43 14.59 -12.07
N GLU A 29 5.63 15.13 -12.30
CA GLU A 29 6.07 15.81 -13.53
C GLU A 29 5.21 17.04 -13.90
N ASP A 30 4.63 17.73 -12.92
CA ASP A 30 3.80 18.92 -13.14
C ASP A 30 4.58 20.25 -13.13
N GLY A 31 5.88 20.20 -12.87
CA GLY A 31 6.78 21.33 -12.81
C GLY A 31 6.77 22.07 -11.46
N VAL A 32 6.06 21.55 -10.46
CA VAL A 32 5.97 22.08 -9.10
C VAL A 32 6.36 20.97 -8.12
N MET A 33 7.23 21.31 -7.17
CA MET A 33 7.59 20.41 -6.08
C MET A 33 6.78 20.77 -4.83
N ASP A 34 5.76 19.98 -4.52
CA ASP A 34 4.82 20.24 -3.43
C ASP A 34 4.34 18.96 -2.69
N GLN A 35 3.21 19.07 -1.98
CA GLN A 35 2.60 17.97 -1.23
C GLN A 35 2.13 16.79 -2.10
N HIS A 36 1.88 17.02 -3.40
CA HIS A 36 1.52 15.96 -4.32
C HIS A 36 2.70 15.01 -4.53
N ASP A 37 3.92 15.53 -4.64
CA ASP A 37 5.14 14.72 -4.75
C ASP A 37 5.39 13.94 -3.47
N LEU A 38 5.25 14.57 -2.30
CA LEU A 38 5.36 13.88 -1.02
C LEU A 38 4.37 12.71 -0.94
N ARG A 39 3.10 12.92 -1.34
CA ARG A 39 2.11 11.84 -1.38
C ARG A 39 2.49 10.72 -2.34
N ILE A 40 3.07 11.04 -3.51
CA ILE A 40 3.55 10.01 -4.44
C ILE A 40 4.69 9.22 -3.82
N TRP A 41 5.65 9.89 -3.19
CA TRP A 41 6.75 9.23 -2.50
C TRP A 41 6.24 8.25 -1.44
N VAL A 42 5.33 8.70 -0.58
CA VAL A 42 4.78 7.91 0.53
C VAL A 42 3.93 6.74 0.04
N HIS A 43 2.96 6.99 -0.83
CA HIS A 43 1.97 5.98 -1.23
C HIS A 43 2.42 5.08 -2.37
N GLN A 44 3.18 5.60 -3.33
CA GLN A 44 3.52 4.87 -4.56
C GLN A 44 4.95 4.32 -4.53
N LEU A 45 5.90 5.05 -3.95
CA LEU A 45 7.30 4.59 -3.90
C LEU A 45 7.56 3.76 -2.64
N LYS A 46 7.21 4.29 -1.47
CA LYS A 46 7.42 3.63 -0.18
C LYS A 46 6.30 2.66 0.20
N GLU A 47 5.13 2.81 -0.41
CA GLU A 47 3.94 1.99 -0.15
C GLU A 47 3.50 2.02 1.32
N THR A 48 3.56 3.21 1.93
CA THR A 48 3.13 3.45 3.31
C THR A 48 2.09 4.58 3.42
N TRP A 49 1.78 5.00 4.65
CA TRP A 49 0.84 6.05 5.00
C TRP A 49 1.55 7.32 5.47
N LEU A 50 0.90 8.47 5.27
CA LEU A 50 1.27 9.67 6.00
C LEU A 50 1.01 9.41 7.49
N GLY A 51 2.00 9.61 8.34
CA GLY A 51 1.92 9.30 9.76
C GLY A 51 2.78 8.12 10.24
N ASP A 52 3.23 7.27 9.32
CA ASP A 52 4.16 6.18 9.62
C ASP A 52 5.57 6.74 9.84
N ALA A 53 5.94 6.96 11.11
CA ALA A 53 7.12 7.70 11.51
C ALA A 53 8.42 6.89 11.40
N ASP A 54 8.33 5.56 11.51
CA ASP A 54 9.46 4.64 11.35
C ASP A 54 9.51 3.96 9.98
N LEU A 55 8.52 4.25 9.12
CA LEU A 55 8.37 3.74 7.76
C LEU A 55 8.24 2.21 7.68
N ASN A 56 7.61 1.60 8.69
CA ASN A 56 7.40 0.15 8.78
C ASN A 56 6.21 -0.38 7.96
N GLY A 57 5.49 0.50 7.27
CA GLY A 57 4.29 0.16 6.49
C GLY A 57 2.99 0.22 7.30
N ARG A 58 2.98 0.89 8.45
CA ARG A 58 1.79 1.05 9.30
C ARG A 58 1.83 2.43 9.93
N PHE A 59 0.68 3.08 9.96
CA PHE A 59 0.48 4.24 10.81
C PHE A 59 -0.36 3.79 12.01
N ASP A 60 0.25 3.65 13.17
CA ASP A 60 -0.40 3.21 14.41
C ASP A 60 0.02 4.01 15.65
N SER A 61 -0.47 3.60 16.82
CA SER A 61 -0.18 4.29 18.07
C SER A 61 1.32 4.38 18.42
N SER A 62 2.16 3.47 17.91
CA SER A 62 3.61 3.44 18.14
C SER A 62 4.29 4.63 17.47
N ASP A 63 3.85 5.00 16.27
CA ASP A 63 4.33 6.19 15.56
C ASP A 63 4.03 7.46 16.33
N LEU A 64 2.80 7.58 16.84
CA LEU A 64 2.38 8.72 17.66
C LEU A 64 3.23 8.81 18.93
N VAL A 65 3.45 7.69 19.62
CA VAL A 65 4.32 7.66 20.80
C VAL A 65 5.75 8.08 20.45
N GLN A 66 6.29 7.63 19.32
CA GLN A 66 7.62 7.99 18.85
C GLN A 66 7.76 9.51 18.61
N VAL A 67 6.85 10.11 17.84
CA VAL A 67 6.94 11.55 17.49
C VAL A 67 6.70 12.44 18.71
N PHE A 68 5.80 12.05 19.63
CA PHE A 68 5.63 12.79 20.88
C PHE A 68 6.81 12.61 21.84
N ALA A 69 7.45 11.44 21.87
CA ALA A 69 8.66 11.21 22.66
C ALA A 69 9.85 12.02 22.13
N ALA A 70 9.88 12.38 20.84
CA ALA A 70 10.88 13.28 20.27
C ALA A 70 10.74 14.73 20.78
N GLY A 71 9.58 15.10 21.34
CA GLY A 71 9.38 16.40 22.00
C GLY A 71 9.36 17.60 21.05
N ARG A 72 9.03 17.40 19.76
CA ARG A 72 8.99 18.46 18.74
C ARG A 72 7.63 19.16 18.60
N TYR A 73 6.57 18.56 19.16
CA TYR A 73 5.20 19.04 19.02
C TYR A 73 5.04 20.47 19.55
N GLU A 74 4.63 21.40 18.68
CA GLU A 74 4.37 22.81 19.01
C GLU A 74 5.56 23.47 19.74
N SER A 75 6.79 23.07 19.38
CA SER A 75 8.02 23.49 20.07
C SER A 75 8.83 24.58 19.35
N GLU A 76 8.44 24.97 18.13
CA GLU A 76 9.20 25.84 17.21
C GLU A 76 10.60 25.29 16.84
N GLN A 77 10.91 24.05 17.23
CA GLN A 77 12.15 23.39 16.88
C GLN A 77 11.98 22.61 15.59
N PRO A 78 13.01 22.56 14.72
CA PRO A 78 12.93 21.82 13.48
C PRO A 78 12.55 20.36 13.72
N ALA A 79 11.58 19.90 12.94
CA ALA A 79 11.17 18.52 12.89
C ALA A 79 11.61 17.87 11.57
N THR A 80 11.90 16.58 11.65
CA THR A 80 12.04 15.65 10.54
C THR A 80 10.82 14.72 10.50
N TRP A 81 10.72 13.92 9.44
CA TRP A 81 9.66 12.93 9.26
C TRP A 81 9.46 12.04 10.50
N GLY A 82 10.54 11.42 10.98
CA GLY A 82 10.51 10.53 12.15
C GLY A 82 10.21 11.23 13.49
N SER A 83 10.14 12.57 13.49
CA SER A 83 9.76 13.39 14.64
C SER A 83 8.45 14.15 14.45
N GLY A 84 7.76 13.97 13.32
CA GLY A 84 6.39 14.44 13.07
C GLY A 84 6.18 15.45 11.94
N ASP A 85 7.20 15.84 11.17
CA ASP A 85 7.05 16.73 9.98
C ASP A 85 6.45 15.93 8.80
N TRP A 86 5.14 15.72 8.80
CA TRP A 86 4.43 14.91 7.80
C TRP A 86 3.82 15.75 6.67
N ASN A 87 3.77 17.07 6.84
CA ASN A 87 3.42 18.01 5.79
C ASN A 87 4.67 18.72 5.20
N ALA A 88 5.88 18.29 5.55
CA ALA A 88 7.14 18.85 5.06
C ALA A 88 7.35 20.37 5.30
N ASP A 89 6.62 21.02 6.21
CA ASP A 89 6.81 22.44 6.52
C ASP A 89 7.99 22.71 7.47
N GLY A 90 8.56 21.64 8.04
CA GLY A 90 9.76 21.69 8.88
C GLY A 90 9.48 21.79 10.38
N GLU A 91 8.21 21.78 10.79
CA GLU A 91 7.77 21.79 12.17
C GLU A 91 6.85 20.58 12.43
N PHE A 92 6.68 20.20 13.70
CA PHE A 92 5.67 19.23 14.08
C PHE A 92 4.55 19.95 14.82
N THR A 93 3.41 20.11 14.14
CA THR A 93 2.26 20.86 14.64
C THR A 93 0.98 20.02 14.52
N SER A 94 -0.13 20.59 15.00
CA SER A 94 -1.45 20.02 14.73
C SER A 94 -1.77 19.85 13.23
N SER A 95 -1.14 20.62 12.33
CA SER A 95 -1.34 20.49 10.88
C SER A 95 -0.85 19.15 10.35
N ASP A 96 0.28 18.65 10.84
CA ASP A 96 0.83 17.34 10.48
C ASP A 96 -0.11 16.21 10.89
N LEU A 97 -0.64 16.28 12.12
CA LEU A 97 -1.61 15.31 12.61
C LEU A 97 -2.88 15.31 11.75
N VAL A 98 -3.35 16.48 11.33
CA VAL A 98 -4.51 16.57 10.43
C VAL A 98 -4.19 15.93 9.08
N VAL A 99 -3.02 16.19 8.49
CA VAL A 99 -2.60 15.60 7.21
C VAL A 99 -2.52 14.07 7.30
N ALA A 100 -1.87 13.52 8.32
CA ALA A 100 -1.77 12.07 8.51
C ALA A 100 -3.11 11.39 8.80
N LEU A 101 -3.98 12.02 9.60
CA LEU A 101 -5.31 11.46 9.89
C LEU A 101 -6.26 11.58 8.69
N GLN A 102 -6.15 12.63 7.90
CA GLN A 102 -6.92 12.80 6.66
C GLN A 102 -6.52 11.80 5.58
N ASP A 103 -5.27 11.33 5.59
CA ASP A 103 -4.79 10.24 4.74
C ASP A 103 -5.56 8.93 5.00
N GLY A 104 -6.04 8.74 6.23
CA GLY A 104 -6.98 7.68 6.60
C GLY A 104 -6.34 6.30 6.80
N GLY A 105 -5.01 6.26 6.99
CA GLY A 105 -4.21 5.05 7.21
C GLY A 105 -4.14 4.56 8.66
N PHE A 106 -4.65 5.33 9.63
CA PHE A 106 -4.49 5.01 11.05
C PHE A 106 -5.08 3.64 11.43
N GLU A 107 -4.26 2.79 12.04
CA GLU A 107 -4.56 1.39 12.41
C GLU A 107 -4.97 0.52 11.20
N ARG A 108 -4.52 0.88 10.00
CA ARG A 108 -4.75 0.11 8.78
C ARG A 108 -3.44 -0.44 8.21
N PRO A 109 -3.43 -1.72 7.78
CA PRO A 109 -2.31 -2.22 6.99
C PRO A 109 -2.26 -1.48 5.66
N THR A 110 -1.07 -1.28 5.12
CA THR A 110 -0.90 -0.75 3.75
C THR A 110 -1.54 -1.70 2.74
N VAL A 111 -2.05 -1.12 1.66
CA VAL A 111 -2.80 -1.83 0.61
C VAL A 111 -1.95 -2.84 -0.18
N ASN A 112 -0.62 -2.84 0.01
CA ASN A 112 0.32 -3.75 -0.63
C ASN A 112 0.78 -4.89 0.29
N ALA A 113 -0.04 -5.29 1.26
CA ALA A 113 -0.02 -6.68 1.72
C ALA A 113 -0.35 -7.59 0.52
N SER A 114 0.69 -7.93 -0.26
CA SER A 114 0.60 -8.71 -1.48
C SER A 114 -0.33 -9.90 -1.26
N ILE A 115 -1.46 -9.90 -1.96
CA ILE A 115 -2.32 -11.07 -2.08
C ILE A 115 -1.57 -12.04 -3.00
N VAL A 116 -0.50 -12.64 -2.48
CA VAL A 116 0.26 -13.69 -3.16
C VAL A 116 -0.69 -14.88 -3.28
N PRO A 117 -1.09 -15.30 -4.50
CA PRO A 117 -1.85 -16.53 -4.65
C PRO A 117 -0.94 -17.66 -4.18
N GLU A 118 -1.27 -18.28 -3.05
CA GLU A 118 -0.52 -19.44 -2.59
C GLU A 118 -0.59 -20.51 -3.68
N PRO A 119 0.53 -21.16 -4.05
CA PRO A 119 0.60 -22.05 -5.21
C PRO A 119 -0.42 -23.20 -5.16
N SER A 120 -0.89 -23.54 -3.96
CA SER A 120 -1.94 -24.51 -3.66
C SER A 120 -3.32 -24.18 -4.25
N THR A 121 -3.61 -22.91 -4.53
CA THR A 121 -4.91 -22.47 -5.07
C THR A 121 -5.10 -22.92 -6.52
N ILE A 122 -4.03 -22.91 -7.32
CA ILE A 122 -4.03 -23.34 -8.73
C ILE A 122 -4.28 -24.85 -8.82
N TRP A 123 -3.63 -25.63 -7.95
CA TRP A 123 -3.79 -27.08 -7.91
C TRP A 123 -5.19 -27.50 -7.49
N SER A 124 -5.75 -26.84 -6.47
CA SER A 124 -7.10 -27.13 -5.98
C SER A 124 -8.17 -26.81 -7.04
N ALA A 125 -8.01 -25.70 -7.76
CA ALA A 125 -8.90 -25.33 -8.87
C ALA A 125 -8.79 -26.32 -10.06
N ALA A 126 -7.58 -26.75 -10.41
CA ALA A 126 -7.36 -27.72 -11.48
C ALA A 126 -7.96 -29.11 -11.17
N LEU A 127 -7.78 -29.59 -9.93
CA LEU A 127 -8.39 -30.84 -9.48
C LEU A 127 -9.92 -30.77 -9.46
N GLY A 128 -10.48 -29.63 -9.04
CA GLY A 128 -11.93 -29.39 -9.07
C GLY A 128 -12.50 -29.43 -10.49
N LEU A 129 -11.83 -28.82 -11.47
CA LEU A 129 -12.26 -28.80 -12.87
C LEU A 129 -12.24 -30.20 -13.50
N LEU A 130 -11.20 -30.99 -13.23
CA LEU A 130 -11.09 -32.38 -13.71
C LEU A 130 -12.18 -33.27 -13.14
N GLY A 131 -12.50 -33.10 -11.85
CA GLY A 131 -13.62 -33.79 -11.19
C GLY A 131 -14.96 -33.46 -11.86
N LEU A 132 -15.24 -32.19 -12.15
CA LEU A 132 -16.47 -31.75 -12.81
C LEU A 132 -16.61 -32.28 -14.24
N LEU A 133 -15.53 -32.30 -15.02
CA LEU A 133 -15.54 -32.84 -16.39
C LEU A 133 -15.85 -34.35 -16.41
N SER A 134 -15.27 -35.12 -15.46
CA SER A 134 -15.53 -36.56 -15.35
C SER A 134 -17.00 -36.90 -15.02
N LEU A 135 -17.68 -36.03 -14.25
CA LEU A 135 -19.09 -36.19 -13.87
C LEU A 135 -20.03 -35.90 -15.05
N ILE A 136 -19.65 -35.02 -15.97
CA ILE A 136 -20.42 -34.70 -17.19
C ILE A 136 -20.41 -35.89 -18.15
N ASP A 137 -19.25 -36.51 -18.37
CA ASP A 137 -19.12 -37.69 -19.25
C ASP A 137 -19.91 -38.90 -18.73
N THR A 138 -19.89 -39.12 -17.42
CA THR A 138 -20.61 -40.23 -16.80
C THR A 138 -22.13 -40.08 -16.98
N ARG A 139 -22.66 -38.86 -16.92
CA ARG A 139 -24.08 -38.56 -17.16
C ARG A 139 -24.47 -38.77 -18.63
N CYS A 140 -23.57 -38.51 -19.58
CA CYS A 140 -23.82 -38.77 -21.00
C CYS A 140 -23.84 -40.26 -21.35
N GLN A 141 -22.97 -41.06 -20.72
CA GLN A 141 -22.91 -42.52 -20.91
C GLN A 141 -24.18 -43.23 -20.40
N VAL A 142 -24.69 -42.84 -19.22
CA VAL A 142 -25.92 -43.41 -18.65
C VAL A 142 -27.14 -43.11 -19.53
N ARG A 143 -27.19 -41.93 -20.16
CA ARG A 143 -28.33 -41.51 -21.01
C ARG A 143 -28.39 -42.19 -22.38
N ARG A 144 -27.27 -42.72 -22.90
CA ARG A 144 -27.24 -43.47 -24.18
C ARG A 144 -27.72 -44.91 -24.02
N LYS A 145 -27.54 -45.52 -22.85
CA LYS A 145 -27.86 -46.94 -22.62
C LYS A 145 -29.37 -47.22 -22.44
N THR A 146 -30.21 -46.19 -22.31
CA THR A 146 -31.66 -46.32 -22.11
C THR A 146 -32.50 -46.17 -23.39
N ARG A 147 -31.89 -46.10 -24.58
CA ARG A 147 -32.64 -46.13 -25.85
C ARG A 147 -32.85 -47.59 -26.29
N CYS A 148 -34.01 -48.13 -25.93
CA CYS A 148 -34.50 -49.47 -26.29
C CYS A 148 -34.39 -49.74 -27.81
N GLU A 149 -33.94 -50.94 -28.15
CA GLU A 149 -34.00 -51.50 -29.51
C GLU A 149 -35.46 -51.67 -29.98
N PRO A 150 -35.75 -51.48 -31.28
CA PRO A 150 -37.07 -51.78 -31.83
C PRO A 150 -37.26 -53.30 -31.94
N ILE A 151 -38.38 -53.77 -31.41
CA ILE A 151 -38.84 -55.16 -31.57
C ILE A 151 -39.28 -55.32 -33.03
N SER A 152 -38.58 -56.19 -33.76
CA SER A 152 -38.97 -56.62 -35.10
C SER A 152 -39.94 -57.81 -35.01
N GLU A 153 -41.16 -57.63 -35.50
CA GLU A 153 -42.04 -58.70 -35.99
C GLU A 153 -42.66 -58.28 -37.32
#